data_AF-A0A1N6N8H4-F1
#
_entry.id   AF-A0A1N6N8H4-F1
#
_cell.length_a   1.000
_cell.length_b   1.000
_cell.length_c   1.000
_cell.angle_alpha   90.00
_cell.angle_beta   90.00
_cell.angle_gamma   90.00
#
_symmetry.space_group_name_H-M   'P 1'
#
loop_
_entity.id
_entity.type
_entity.pdbx_description
1 polymer ?
#
loop_
_entity_poly.entity_id
_entity_poly.type
_entity_poly.pdbx_seq_one_letter_code
_entity_poly.pdbx_strand_id
1 'polypeptide(L)'
;MQLDIAAPQQVLDAIAAIGRTEDVRFSPDRRRLAVVAVRRAQIFLFDIEVRGSQTHKRVHLDAVVILSSEHLQYPHGLDFLDNDTLAVANREGELCLFRLPPRDGSAAAELSLLRRLPSTDRELLGPGSVAASPCADGRHELLVCRNFGHRVSRHRVTAAQDYALDEEQVLLGKWLEIPDGISLDPARQWLAVSSHNTQSVLIYPYAETLTPDSDPQAVLRGASYPHGLRFSDDSRYLVLADAGAPYVHVYYQPDGHWQGVYDPNLSVRVMDAALFHSGNENPQEGGPKGIDIDWQAGVMVTSCETQALAFFDLDPVLANLQHAGPLEQLDGSASAPTVAIDVCHELEKQRRHAQVATNAMIFERQAANAAQRAAEAEHRAAEALANLQHTQALLTDMTARARYFESRTQALLTSSSWRLTAPLRHLLGWRRRQA
;
A
#
# COMPACT_ATOMS: atom_id res chain seq x y z
N MET A 1 -15.83 14.62 17.58
CA MET A 1 -15.18 14.67 16.25
C MET A 1 -15.36 13.33 15.55
N GLN A 2 -14.83 12.21 16.06
CA GLN A 2 -15.21 10.90 15.52
C GLN A 2 -16.71 10.64 15.73
N LEU A 3 -17.37 10.07 14.72
CA LEU A 3 -18.79 9.79 14.67
C LEU A 3 -19.09 8.33 14.99
N ASP A 4 -20.20 8.08 15.68
CA ASP A 4 -20.72 6.72 15.89
C ASP A 4 -21.21 6.12 14.58
N ILE A 5 -20.96 4.82 14.40
CA ILE A 5 -21.56 4.01 13.36
C ILE A 5 -22.74 3.23 13.96
N ALA A 6 -23.93 3.39 13.40
CA ALA A 6 -25.10 2.56 13.66
C ALA A 6 -25.31 1.61 12.50
N ALA A 7 -25.18 0.31 12.74
CA ALA A 7 -25.31 -0.71 11.72
C ALA A 7 -25.85 -2.02 12.30
N PRO A 8 -26.52 -2.86 11.50
CA PRO A 8 -26.84 -4.24 11.89
C PRO A 8 -25.57 -5.05 12.20
N GLN A 9 -25.68 -6.07 13.07
CA GLN A 9 -24.53 -6.88 13.48
C GLN A 9 -23.77 -7.48 12.28
N GLN A 10 -24.49 -7.94 11.24
CA GLN A 10 -23.89 -8.46 10.01
C GLN A 10 -22.96 -7.44 9.33
N VAL A 11 -23.33 -6.15 9.34
CA VAL A 11 -22.52 -5.09 8.73
C VAL A 11 -21.29 -4.81 9.60
N LEU A 12 -21.45 -4.80 10.94
CA LEU A 12 -20.31 -4.66 11.87
C LEU A 12 -19.31 -5.81 11.74
N ASP A 13 -19.80 -7.05 11.61
CA ASP A 13 -18.97 -8.23 11.38
C ASP A 13 -18.22 -8.13 10.04
N ALA A 14 -18.88 -7.61 9.00
CA ALA A 14 -18.25 -7.36 7.71
C ALA A 14 -17.13 -6.31 7.82
N ILE A 15 -17.36 -5.19 8.53
CA ILE A 15 -16.33 -4.17 8.79
C ILE A 15 -15.13 -4.78 9.52
N ALA A 16 -15.37 -5.56 10.57
CA ALA A 16 -14.32 -6.25 11.32
C ALA A 16 -13.54 -7.26 10.44
N ALA A 17 -14.18 -7.81 9.41
CA ALA A 17 -13.57 -8.77 8.51
C ALA A 17 -12.75 -8.15 7.36
N ILE A 18 -12.94 -6.86 7.02
CA ILE A 18 -12.29 -6.23 5.84
C ILE A 18 -10.77 -6.47 5.81
N GLY A 19 -10.09 -6.18 6.93
CA GLY A 19 -8.63 -6.23 7.01
C GLY A 19 -7.98 -5.02 6.34
N ARG A 20 -6.83 -5.23 5.68
CA ARG A 20 -6.07 -4.16 5.03
C ARG A 20 -6.85 -3.47 3.91
N THR A 21 -7.08 -2.17 4.08
CA THR A 21 -7.65 -1.30 3.06
C THR A 21 -6.61 -0.39 2.44
N GLU A 22 -6.87 0.01 1.19
CA GLU A 22 -6.00 0.95 0.46
C GLU A 22 -6.75 2.20 -0.02
N ASP A 23 -8.07 2.10 -0.26
CA ASP A 23 -8.88 3.24 -0.68
C ASP A 23 -10.35 3.11 -0.24
N VAL A 24 -11.04 4.25 -0.18
CA VAL A 24 -12.47 4.38 0.13
C VAL A 24 -13.09 5.52 -0.68
N ARG A 25 -14.30 5.31 -1.22
CA ARG A 25 -15.06 6.34 -1.97
C ARG A 25 -16.54 6.31 -1.71
N PHE A 26 -17.13 7.49 -1.56
CA PHE A 26 -18.57 7.68 -1.68
C PHE A 26 -19.00 7.60 -3.15
N SER A 27 -20.18 7.04 -3.41
CA SER A 27 -20.83 7.17 -4.71
C SER A 27 -21.23 8.62 -4.99
N PRO A 28 -21.44 9.00 -6.26
CA PRO A 28 -21.86 10.34 -6.63
C PRO A 28 -23.13 10.83 -5.93
N ASP A 29 -24.10 9.94 -5.69
CA ASP A 29 -25.32 10.25 -4.94
C ASP A 29 -25.16 10.18 -3.40
N ARG A 30 -23.94 9.88 -2.90
CA ARG A 30 -23.59 9.76 -1.48
C ARG A 30 -24.38 8.70 -0.71
N ARG A 31 -25.00 7.74 -1.41
CA ARG A 31 -25.79 6.65 -0.82
C ARG A 31 -25.04 5.33 -0.72
N ARG A 32 -23.87 5.23 -1.35
CA ARG A 32 -22.99 4.07 -1.26
C ARG A 32 -21.59 4.47 -0.86
N LEU A 33 -20.89 3.56 -0.19
CA LEU A 33 -19.48 3.70 0.19
C LEU A 33 -18.74 2.44 -0.24
N ALA A 34 -17.80 2.57 -1.18
CA ALA A 34 -16.95 1.48 -1.62
C ALA A 34 -15.61 1.51 -0.86
N VAL A 35 -15.17 0.36 -0.37
CA VAL A 35 -13.90 0.19 0.36
C VAL A 35 -13.09 -0.92 -0.31
N VAL A 36 -11.84 -0.64 -0.66
CA VAL A 36 -10.93 -1.62 -1.26
C VAL A 36 -10.30 -2.47 -0.15
N ALA A 37 -10.47 -3.79 -0.21
CA ALA A 37 -9.80 -4.74 0.68
C ALA A 37 -8.68 -5.48 -0.08
N VAL A 38 -7.48 -4.92 -0.07
CA VAL A 38 -6.38 -5.32 -0.99
C VAL A 38 -5.95 -6.78 -0.78
N ARG A 39 -5.73 -7.22 0.46
CA ARG A 39 -5.27 -8.60 0.77
C ARG A 39 -6.33 -9.66 0.44
N ARG A 40 -7.58 -9.25 0.26
CA ARG A 40 -8.71 -10.13 -0.07
C ARG A 40 -9.05 -10.13 -1.55
N ALA A 41 -8.49 -9.21 -2.34
CA ALA A 41 -8.91 -8.95 -3.72
C ALA A 41 -10.43 -8.73 -3.82
N GLN A 42 -10.99 -7.94 -2.90
CA GLN A 42 -12.42 -7.67 -2.78
C GLN A 42 -12.71 -6.18 -2.60
N ILE A 43 -13.93 -5.77 -2.94
CA ILE A 43 -14.47 -4.44 -2.65
C ILE A 43 -15.69 -4.62 -1.75
N PHE A 44 -15.75 -3.89 -0.64
CA PHE A 44 -16.93 -3.85 0.23
C PHE A 44 -17.77 -2.63 -0.15
N LEU A 45 -19.01 -2.86 -0.56
CA LEU A 45 -19.94 -1.80 -0.94
C LEU A 45 -21.03 -1.68 0.11
N PHE A 46 -21.01 -0.60 0.88
CA PHE A 46 -21.99 -0.30 1.90
C PHE A 46 -23.10 0.60 1.37
N ASP A 47 -24.34 0.36 1.78
CA ASP A 47 -25.38 1.38 1.75
C ASP A 47 -25.19 2.28 2.97
N ILE A 48 -25.10 3.59 2.75
CA ILE A 48 -24.75 4.58 3.76
C ILE A 48 -25.75 5.74 3.79
N GLU A 49 -26.04 6.22 4.99
CA GLU A 49 -26.77 7.47 5.22
C GLU A 49 -26.15 8.22 6.41
N VAL A 50 -25.91 9.52 6.27
CA VAL A 50 -25.56 10.38 7.40
C VAL A 50 -26.84 11.02 7.92
N ARG A 51 -27.23 10.68 9.16
CA ARG A 51 -28.43 11.23 9.81
C ARG A 51 -28.03 12.18 10.93
N GLY A 52 -28.87 13.19 11.18
CA GLY A 52 -28.75 14.05 12.34
C GLY A 52 -28.77 15.54 12.02
N SER A 53 -28.28 16.34 12.96
CA SER A 53 -28.14 17.80 12.83
C SER A 53 -26.65 18.18 12.72
N GLN A 54 -26.35 19.45 12.44
CA GLN A 54 -24.97 19.95 12.34
C GLN A 54 -24.11 19.67 13.58
N THR A 55 -24.70 19.54 14.77
CA THR A 55 -23.95 19.30 16.03
C THR A 55 -24.02 17.86 16.53
N HIS A 56 -24.90 17.04 15.94
CA HIS A 56 -25.12 15.65 16.34
C HIS A 56 -25.40 14.82 15.09
N LYS A 57 -24.33 14.41 14.40
CA LYS A 57 -24.36 13.51 13.25
C LYS A 57 -24.13 12.07 13.69
N ARG A 58 -24.71 11.13 12.95
CA ARG A 58 -24.49 9.69 13.11
C ARG A 58 -24.47 9.03 11.74
N VAL A 59 -23.54 8.12 11.53
CA VAL A 59 -23.43 7.37 10.28
C VAL A 59 -24.24 6.08 10.40
N HIS A 60 -25.12 5.85 9.45
CA HIS A 60 -25.88 4.61 9.32
C HIS A 60 -25.33 3.79 8.17
N LEU A 61 -24.96 2.54 8.44
CA LEU A 61 -24.57 1.57 7.42
C LEU A 61 -25.61 0.45 7.43
N ASP A 62 -26.52 0.49 6.46
CA ASP A 62 -27.74 -0.33 6.50
C ASP A 62 -27.52 -1.73 5.90
N ALA A 63 -26.68 -1.83 4.87
CA ALA A 63 -26.36 -3.07 4.18
C ALA A 63 -24.93 -3.06 3.67
N VAL A 64 -24.40 -4.25 3.37
CA VAL A 64 -23.08 -4.45 2.75
C VAL A 64 -23.15 -5.57 1.72
N VAL A 65 -22.54 -5.34 0.56
CA VAL A 65 -22.30 -6.37 -0.46
C VAL A 65 -20.80 -6.54 -0.63
N ILE A 66 -20.30 -7.76 -0.48
CA ILE A 66 -18.91 -8.10 -0.74
C ILE A 66 -18.76 -8.43 -2.22
N LEU A 67 -18.00 -7.62 -2.93
CA LEU A 67 -17.81 -7.68 -4.37
C LEU A 67 -16.50 -8.38 -4.70
N SER A 68 -16.56 -9.35 -5.61
CA SER A 68 -15.40 -10.09 -6.13
C SER A 68 -15.35 -10.09 -7.65
N SER A 69 -14.16 -10.28 -8.21
CA SER A 69 -13.95 -10.62 -9.63
C SER A 69 -12.56 -11.21 -9.80
N GLU A 70 -12.38 -12.12 -10.77
CA GLU A 70 -11.05 -12.61 -11.16
C GLU A 70 -10.12 -11.51 -11.71
N HIS A 71 -10.68 -10.35 -12.05
CA HIS A 71 -9.93 -9.19 -12.54
C HIS A 71 -9.49 -8.22 -11.43
N LEU A 72 -9.82 -8.50 -10.16
CA LEU A 72 -9.28 -7.75 -9.02
C LEU A 72 -7.88 -8.28 -8.67
N GLN A 73 -6.85 -7.66 -9.24
CA GLN A 73 -5.45 -8.08 -9.10
C GLN A 73 -4.69 -7.08 -8.23
N TYR A 74 -4.67 -7.34 -6.92
CA TYR A 74 -4.17 -6.39 -5.92
C TYR A 74 -4.86 -5.01 -6.09
N PRO A 75 -6.20 -4.96 -5.94
CA PRO A 75 -6.95 -3.71 -6.12
C PRO A 75 -6.47 -2.70 -5.07
N HIS A 76 -6.23 -1.47 -5.51
CA HIS A 76 -5.58 -0.46 -4.67
C HIS A 76 -6.43 0.79 -4.54
N GLY A 77 -6.67 1.50 -5.64
CA GLY A 77 -7.57 2.66 -5.69
C GLY A 77 -8.83 2.37 -6.49
N LEU A 78 -9.90 3.10 -6.18
CA LEU A 78 -11.12 3.06 -6.97
C LEU A 78 -11.76 4.45 -7.08
N ASP A 79 -12.63 4.60 -8.08
CA ASP A 79 -13.54 5.73 -8.16
C ASP A 79 -14.82 5.35 -8.91
N PHE A 80 -15.89 6.10 -8.66
CA PHE A 80 -17.17 5.92 -9.35
C PHE A 80 -17.20 6.74 -10.64
N LEU A 81 -17.57 6.11 -11.76
CA LEU A 81 -17.89 6.85 -12.99
C LEU A 81 -19.31 7.42 -12.91
N ASP A 82 -20.20 6.67 -12.28
CA ASP A 82 -21.59 6.97 -11.98
C ASP A 82 -22.02 6.10 -10.78
N ASN A 83 -23.29 6.10 -10.39
CA ASN A 83 -23.73 5.33 -9.23
C ASN A 83 -23.65 3.80 -9.41
N ASP A 84 -23.53 3.29 -10.63
CA ASP A 84 -23.59 1.86 -10.96
C ASP A 84 -22.31 1.33 -11.64
N THR A 85 -21.30 2.18 -11.82
CA THR A 85 -20.06 1.87 -12.54
C THR A 85 -18.83 2.29 -11.74
N LEU A 86 -17.90 1.37 -11.53
CA LEU A 86 -16.63 1.58 -10.84
C LEU A 86 -15.45 1.50 -11.80
N ALA A 87 -14.49 2.41 -11.66
CA ALA A 87 -13.11 2.20 -12.08
C ALA A 87 -12.30 1.65 -10.90
N VAL A 88 -11.50 0.63 -11.15
CA VAL A 88 -10.61 0.03 -10.15
C VAL A 88 -9.19 -0.03 -10.71
N ALA A 89 -8.28 0.60 -9.98
CA ALA A 89 -6.86 0.56 -10.21
C ALA A 89 -6.26 -0.70 -9.56
N ASN A 90 -5.92 -1.69 -10.37
CA ASN A 90 -5.30 -2.94 -9.92
C ASN A 90 -3.77 -2.83 -10.02
N ARG A 91 -3.08 -2.66 -8.89
CA ARG A 91 -1.65 -2.34 -8.87
C ARG A 91 -0.77 -3.46 -9.43
N GLU A 92 -1.21 -4.72 -9.35
CA GLU A 92 -0.52 -5.85 -9.98
C GLU A 92 -1.13 -6.24 -11.35
N GLY A 93 -2.14 -5.50 -11.82
CA GLY A 93 -2.83 -5.75 -13.06
C GLY A 93 -3.10 -4.47 -13.86
N GLU A 94 -4.37 -4.31 -14.27
CA GLU A 94 -4.80 -3.28 -15.21
C GLU A 94 -5.82 -2.32 -14.60
N LEU A 95 -6.06 -1.18 -15.26
CA LEU A 95 -7.23 -0.38 -14.95
C LEU A 95 -8.47 -1.09 -15.50
N CYS A 96 -9.43 -1.37 -14.64
CA CYS A 96 -10.65 -2.11 -15.00
C CYS A 96 -11.90 -1.27 -14.71
N LEU A 97 -12.87 -1.32 -15.61
CA LEU A 97 -14.20 -0.77 -15.41
C LEU A 97 -15.18 -1.91 -15.15
N PHE A 98 -15.99 -1.77 -14.11
CA PHE A 98 -16.96 -2.77 -13.68
C PHE A 98 -18.34 -2.16 -13.52
N ARG A 99 -19.37 -2.93 -13.86
CA ARG A 99 -20.75 -2.66 -13.47
C ARG A 99 -21.02 -3.29 -12.11
N LEU A 100 -21.62 -2.50 -11.23
CA LEU A 100 -22.10 -2.95 -9.93
C LEU A 100 -23.31 -3.88 -10.10
N PRO A 101 -23.43 -4.91 -9.24
CA PRO A 101 -24.58 -5.79 -9.26
C PRO A 101 -25.86 -5.03 -8.84
N PRO A 102 -27.04 -5.50 -9.26
CA PRO A 102 -28.30 -4.96 -8.80
C PRO A 102 -28.47 -5.15 -7.28
N ARG A 103 -29.27 -4.29 -6.65
CA ARG A 103 -29.58 -4.36 -5.22
C ARG A 103 -30.64 -5.42 -4.94
N ASP A 104 -30.24 -6.68 -4.94
CA ASP A 104 -31.14 -7.83 -4.69
C ASP A 104 -31.11 -8.32 -3.23
N GLY A 105 -30.29 -7.71 -2.38
CA GLY A 105 -30.12 -8.07 -0.97
C GLY A 105 -29.07 -9.16 -0.73
N SER A 106 -28.34 -9.59 -1.77
CA SER A 106 -27.25 -10.56 -1.63
C SER A 106 -26.09 -10.00 -0.80
N ALA A 107 -25.56 -10.78 0.13
CA ALA A 107 -24.41 -10.39 0.94
C ALA A 107 -23.07 -10.42 0.16
N ALA A 108 -23.03 -11.11 -0.97
CA ALA A 108 -21.89 -11.18 -1.86
C ALA A 108 -22.35 -11.25 -3.31
N ALA A 109 -21.57 -10.67 -4.22
CA ALA A 109 -21.87 -10.65 -5.64
C ALA A 109 -20.60 -10.50 -6.49
N GLU A 110 -20.68 -10.95 -7.74
CA GLU A 110 -19.60 -10.80 -8.71
C GLU A 110 -19.74 -9.49 -9.50
N LEU A 111 -18.64 -8.77 -9.66
CA LEU A 111 -18.57 -7.58 -10.52
C LEU A 111 -18.61 -8.00 -11.99
N SER A 112 -19.46 -7.35 -12.77
CA SER A 112 -19.48 -7.55 -14.22
C SER A 112 -18.41 -6.67 -14.87
N LEU A 113 -17.37 -7.29 -15.43
CA LEU A 113 -16.33 -6.57 -16.17
C LEU A 113 -16.95 -5.91 -17.41
N LEU A 114 -16.75 -4.60 -17.55
CA LEU A 114 -17.14 -3.83 -18.72
C LEU A 114 -15.96 -3.64 -19.66
N ARG A 115 -14.82 -3.20 -19.12
CA ARG A 115 -13.64 -2.89 -19.92
C ARG A 115 -12.38 -3.14 -19.12
N ARG A 116 -11.40 -3.74 -19.78
CA ARG A 116 -10.00 -3.75 -19.37
C ARG A 116 -9.24 -2.72 -20.17
N LEU A 117 -8.35 -1.98 -19.52
CA LEU A 117 -7.48 -0.99 -20.12
C LEU A 117 -6.03 -1.43 -19.89
N PRO A 118 -5.56 -2.45 -20.63
CA PRO A 118 -4.19 -2.93 -20.54
C PRO A 118 -3.24 -1.89 -21.11
N SER A 119 -2.00 -1.88 -20.59
CA SER A 119 -0.91 -1.17 -21.25
C SER A 119 0.33 -2.05 -21.28
N THR A 120 0.99 -2.06 -22.43
CA THR A 120 2.32 -2.68 -22.59
C THR A 120 3.45 -1.69 -22.30
N ASP A 121 3.12 -0.41 -22.17
CA ASP A 121 4.09 0.62 -21.82
C ASP A 121 4.45 0.49 -20.33
N ARG A 122 5.74 0.36 -20.05
CA ARG A 122 6.26 0.25 -18.68
C ARG A 122 5.96 1.48 -17.85
N GLU A 123 5.83 2.65 -18.47
CA GLU A 123 5.46 3.90 -17.79
C GLU A 123 4.00 3.90 -17.31
N LEU A 124 3.16 3.03 -17.89
CA LEU A 124 1.74 2.93 -17.61
C LEU A 124 1.38 1.70 -16.76
N LEU A 125 2.36 0.99 -16.23
CA LEU A 125 2.14 -0.14 -15.34
C LEU A 125 1.87 0.29 -13.89
N GLY A 126 1.23 -0.61 -13.14
CA GLY A 126 0.93 -0.45 -11.72
C GLY A 126 -0.06 0.68 -11.42
N PRO A 127 -1.29 0.64 -11.95
CA PRO A 127 -2.32 1.58 -11.53
C PRO A 127 -2.58 1.48 -10.02
N GLY A 128 -2.29 2.55 -9.28
CA GLY A 128 -2.39 2.60 -7.81
C GLY A 128 -3.56 3.41 -7.27
N SER A 129 -3.98 4.44 -8.01
CA SER A 129 -5.14 5.28 -7.68
C SER A 129 -5.77 5.80 -8.96
N VAL A 130 -7.06 6.09 -8.91
CA VAL A 130 -7.83 6.65 -10.03
C VAL A 130 -8.75 7.75 -9.54
N ALA A 131 -8.86 8.83 -10.32
CA ALA A 131 -9.92 9.82 -10.22
C ALA A 131 -10.73 9.77 -11.50
N ALA A 132 -12.04 9.56 -11.37
CA ALA A 132 -12.97 9.55 -12.49
C ALA A 132 -13.74 10.88 -12.55
N SER A 133 -13.88 11.44 -13.74
CA SER A 133 -14.73 12.61 -13.95
C SER A 133 -15.58 12.47 -15.21
N PRO A 134 -16.86 12.87 -15.18
CA PRO A 134 -17.67 12.91 -16.38
C PRO A 134 -17.20 14.04 -17.30
N CYS A 135 -17.31 13.79 -18.60
CA CYS A 135 -17.06 14.72 -19.68
C CYS A 135 -18.34 14.87 -20.53
N ALA A 136 -18.33 15.84 -21.44
CA ALA A 136 -19.41 16.00 -22.40
C ALA A 136 -19.63 14.72 -23.24
N ASP A 137 -20.86 14.55 -23.73
CA ASP A 137 -21.26 13.50 -24.68
C ASP A 137 -21.17 12.06 -24.12
N GLY A 138 -21.30 11.88 -22.80
CA GLY A 138 -21.25 10.55 -22.18
C GLY A 138 -19.85 9.94 -22.15
N ARG A 139 -18.82 10.79 -22.25
CA ARG A 139 -17.43 10.40 -22.04
C ARG A 139 -17.07 10.48 -20.56
N HIS A 140 -16.13 9.63 -20.16
CA HIS A 140 -15.50 9.70 -18.84
C HIS A 140 -14.00 9.86 -19.02
N GLU A 141 -13.40 10.69 -18.18
CA GLU A 141 -11.97 10.84 -18.06
C GLU A 141 -11.51 10.16 -16.78
N LEU A 142 -10.47 9.32 -16.91
CA LEU A 142 -9.85 8.62 -15.81
C LEU A 142 -8.40 9.10 -15.70
N LEU A 143 -8.10 9.78 -14.60
CA LEU A 143 -6.74 10.16 -14.24
C LEU A 143 -6.19 9.10 -13.29
N VAL A 144 -5.06 8.50 -13.66
CA VAL A 144 -4.59 7.28 -13.00
C VAL A 144 -3.16 7.45 -12.56
N CYS A 145 -2.91 7.27 -11.28
CA CYS A 145 -1.56 7.16 -10.74
C CYS A 145 -0.95 5.83 -11.14
N ARG A 146 0.21 5.86 -11.81
CA ARG A 146 0.99 4.71 -12.24
C ARG A 146 2.20 4.59 -11.33
N ASN A 147 2.10 3.74 -10.31
CA ASN A 147 3.10 3.60 -9.26
C ASN A 147 4.47 3.18 -9.82
N PHE A 148 4.47 2.18 -10.71
CA PHE A 148 5.72 1.58 -11.22
C PHE A 148 6.41 2.46 -12.26
N GLY A 149 5.65 3.25 -13.02
CA GLY A 149 6.19 4.23 -13.96
C GLY A 149 6.54 5.58 -13.32
N HIS A 150 6.09 5.83 -12.09
CA HIS A 150 6.11 7.15 -11.46
C HIS A 150 5.46 8.22 -12.35
N ARG A 151 4.25 7.92 -12.85
CA ARG A 151 3.51 8.77 -13.77
C ARG A 151 2.07 8.98 -13.29
N VAL A 152 1.43 10.01 -13.80
CA VAL A 152 -0.03 10.06 -13.94
C VAL A 152 -0.37 9.92 -15.40
N SER A 153 -1.32 9.05 -15.73
CA SER A 153 -1.85 8.88 -17.09
C SER A 153 -3.30 9.32 -17.17
N ARG A 154 -3.70 9.82 -18.34
CA ARG A 154 -5.08 10.16 -18.68
C ARG A 154 -5.63 9.12 -19.64
N HIS A 155 -6.86 8.67 -19.36
CA HIS A 155 -7.65 7.80 -20.24
C HIS A 155 -8.98 8.46 -20.50
N ARG A 156 -9.45 8.44 -21.74
CA ARG A 156 -10.81 8.87 -22.09
C ARG A 156 -11.57 7.71 -22.68
N VAL A 157 -12.75 7.46 -22.13
CA VAL A 157 -13.62 6.37 -22.56
C VAL A 157 -15.01 6.87 -22.87
N THR A 158 -15.68 6.29 -23.87
CA THR A 158 -17.05 6.66 -24.25
C THR A 158 -18.06 5.58 -23.83
N ALA A 159 -18.96 5.89 -22.89
CA ALA A 159 -19.93 4.94 -22.35
C ALA A 159 -20.88 4.37 -23.43
N ALA A 160 -21.33 5.21 -24.37
CA ALA A 160 -22.18 4.82 -25.49
C ALA A 160 -21.52 3.82 -26.46
N GLN A 161 -20.19 3.70 -26.41
CA GLN A 161 -19.39 2.76 -27.20
C GLN A 161 -18.81 1.66 -26.31
N ASP A 162 -19.58 1.21 -25.31
CA ASP A 162 -19.17 0.17 -24.37
C ASP A 162 -17.86 0.52 -23.66
N TYR A 163 -17.67 1.80 -23.31
CA TYR A 163 -16.43 2.32 -22.73
C TYR A 163 -15.20 2.03 -23.60
N ALA A 164 -15.31 2.19 -24.92
CA ALA A 164 -14.15 2.17 -25.82
C ALA A 164 -13.15 3.27 -25.43
N LEU A 165 -11.85 2.95 -25.52
CA LEU A 165 -10.76 3.87 -25.23
C LEU A 165 -10.54 4.80 -26.41
N ASP A 166 -10.79 6.08 -26.20
CA ASP A 166 -10.62 7.15 -27.19
C ASP A 166 -9.18 7.71 -27.17
N GLU A 167 -8.60 7.80 -25.98
CA GLU A 167 -7.30 8.43 -25.73
C GLU A 167 -6.62 7.78 -24.52
N GLU A 168 -5.32 7.48 -24.65
CA GLU A 168 -4.42 7.13 -23.56
C GLU A 168 -3.13 7.96 -23.69
N GLN A 169 -2.75 8.67 -22.63
CA GLN A 169 -1.50 9.43 -22.61
C GLN A 169 -0.89 9.54 -21.21
N VAL A 170 0.44 9.66 -21.15
CA VAL A 170 1.14 10.10 -19.93
C VAL A 170 0.90 11.60 -19.77
N LEU A 171 0.32 12.00 -18.64
CA LEU A 171 -0.04 13.38 -18.34
C LEU A 171 1.02 14.10 -17.50
N LEU A 172 1.60 13.43 -16.50
CA LEU A 172 2.57 14.02 -15.56
C LEU A 172 3.65 12.99 -15.17
N GLY A 173 4.88 13.44 -14.90
CA GLY A 173 5.95 12.55 -14.43
C GLY A 173 7.16 13.23 -13.77
N LYS A 174 7.50 14.48 -14.14
CA LYS A 174 8.76 15.16 -13.77
C LYS A 174 9.12 15.12 -12.29
N TRP A 175 8.15 15.25 -11.40
CA TRP A 175 8.36 15.41 -9.95
C TRP A 175 7.79 14.28 -9.10
N LEU A 176 7.17 13.29 -9.72
CA LEU A 176 6.45 12.23 -9.01
C LEU A 176 7.38 11.06 -8.69
N GLU A 177 7.26 10.51 -7.49
CA GLU A 177 7.88 9.25 -7.08
C GLU A 177 6.85 8.42 -6.32
N ILE A 178 6.38 7.35 -6.98
CA ILE A 178 5.30 6.47 -6.52
C ILE A 178 4.04 7.31 -6.17
N PRO A 179 3.33 7.82 -7.18
CA PRO A 179 2.12 8.60 -6.91
C PRO A 179 1.01 7.70 -6.38
N ASP A 180 0.44 7.96 -5.19
CA ASP A 180 -0.46 7.02 -4.50
C ASP A 180 -1.90 7.49 -4.36
N GLY A 181 -2.15 8.79 -4.53
CA GLY A 181 -3.47 9.38 -4.44
C GLY A 181 -3.60 10.51 -5.44
N ILE A 182 -4.82 10.66 -5.95
CA ILE A 182 -5.14 11.67 -6.96
C ILE A 182 -6.53 12.22 -6.70
N SER A 183 -6.67 13.53 -6.81
CA SER A 183 -7.95 14.23 -6.74
C SER A 183 -7.98 15.32 -7.78
N LEU A 184 -9.02 15.30 -8.62
CA LEU A 184 -9.43 16.45 -9.42
C LEU A 184 -10.46 17.22 -8.61
N ASP A 185 -10.31 18.54 -8.51
CA ASP A 185 -11.32 19.35 -7.84
C ASP A 185 -12.63 19.41 -8.66
N PRO A 186 -13.80 19.65 -8.03
CA PRO A 186 -15.07 19.63 -8.76
C PRO A 186 -15.20 20.70 -9.86
N ALA A 187 -14.51 21.84 -9.70
CA ALA A 187 -14.44 22.87 -10.73
C ALA A 187 -13.49 22.54 -11.89
N ARG A 188 -12.74 21.42 -11.79
CA ARG A 188 -11.72 20.97 -12.75
C ARG A 188 -10.67 22.04 -13.05
N GLN A 189 -10.29 22.80 -12.04
CA GLN A 189 -9.23 23.81 -12.07
C GLN A 189 -7.90 23.27 -11.55
N TRP A 190 -7.95 22.29 -10.65
CA TRP A 190 -6.78 21.80 -9.92
C TRP A 190 -6.74 20.27 -9.89
N LEU A 191 -5.56 19.75 -10.21
CA LEU A 191 -5.22 18.35 -10.06
C LEU A 191 -4.18 18.21 -8.95
N ALA A 192 -4.52 17.49 -7.88
CA ALA A 192 -3.61 17.18 -6.80
C ALA A 192 -3.19 15.71 -6.86
N VAL A 193 -1.89 15.46 -6.68
CA VAL A 193 -1.28 14.13 -6.70
C VAL A 193 -0.34 13.98 -5.51
N SER A 194 -0.58 13.01 -4.63
CA SER A 194 0.38 12.66 -3.60
C SER A 194 1.55 11.90 -4.22
N SER A 195 2.76 12.22 -3.79
CA SER A 195 4.02 11.59 -4.19
C SER A 195 4.65 10.97 -2.96
N HIS A 196 4.50 9.65 -2.84
CA HIS A 196 4.75 8.89 -1.62
C HIS A 196 6.18 9.08 -1.11
N ASN A 197 7.18 8.88 -1.98
CA ASN A 197 8.58 8.90 -1.56
C ASN A 197 9.13 10.31 -1.33
N THR A 198 8.63 11.31 -2.07
CA THR A 198 9.04 12.71 -1.88
C THR A 198 8.31 13.40 -0.72
N GLN A 199 7.39 12.70 -0.05
CA GLN A 199 6.66 13.19 1.12
C GLN A 199 5.94 14.51 0.83
N SER A 200 5.29 14.58 -0.33
CA SER A 200 4.62 15.79 -0.80
C SER A 200 3.36 15.52 -1.60
N VAL A 201 2.48 16.53 -1.65
CA VAL A 201 1.39 16.60 -2.64
C VAL A 201 1.72 17.69 -3.63
N LEU A 202 1.61 17.36 -4.92
CA LEU A 202 1.85 18.29 -6.02
C LEU A 202 0.50 18.75 -6.57
N ILE A 203 0.31 20.06 -6.68
CA ILE A 203 -0.91 20.66 -7.23
C ILE A 203 -0.60 21.33 -8.57
N TYR A 204 -1.31 20.91 -9.60
CA TYR A 204 -1.18 21.39 -10.97
C TYR A 204 -2.46 22.12 -11.40
N PRO A 205 -2.37 23.22 -12.16
CA PRO A 205 -3.50 23.72 -12.92
C PRO A 205 -3.97 22.63 -13.87
N TYR A 206 -5.25 22.31 -13.83
CA TYR A 206 -5.80 21.29 -14.71
C TYR A 206 -6.11 21.89 -16.08
N ALA A 207 -5.36 21.46 -17.10
CA ALA A 207 -5.52 21.94 -18.47
C ALA A 207 -5.03 20.90 -19.49
N GLU A 208 -5.51 20.99 -20.74
CA GLU A 208 -5.06 20.17 -21.87
C GLU A 208 -3.57 20.34 -22.20
N THR A 209 -2.96 21.43 -21.74
CA THR A 209 -1.54 21.74 -21.96
C THR A 209 -0.61 21.00 -21.02
N LEU A 210 -1.12 20.23 -20.05
CA LEU A 210 -0.29 19.42 -19.16
C LEU A 210 0.49 18.38 -19.97
N THR A 211 1.76 18.24 -19.62
CA THR A 211 2.72 17.30 -20.21
C THR A 211 3.49 16.58 -19.12
N PRO A 212 4.15 15.45 -19.42
CA PRO A 212 5.00 14.74 -18.46
C PRO A 212 6.02 15.63 -17.75
N ASP A 213 6.47 16.71 -18.40
CA ASP A 213 7.48 17.66 -17.93
C ASP A 213 6.91 18.89 -17.19
N SER A 214 5.60 18.94 -16.97
CA SER A 214 4.95 20.08 -16.32
C SER A 214 5.39 20.26 -14.87
N ASP A 215 5.58 21.52 -14.47
CA ASP A 215 5.87 21.91 -13.09
C ASP A 215 4.56 22.15 -12.31
N PRO A 216 4.47 21.72 -11.04
CA PRO A 216 3.32 22.04 -10.20
C PRO A 216 3.33 23.52 -9.81
N GLN A 217 2.15 24.07 -9.62
CA GLN A 217 1.98 25.46 -9.16
C GLN A 217 2.02 25.57 -7.64
N ALA A 218 1.69 24.48 -6.92
CA ALA A 218 1.86 24.40 -5.47
C ALA A 218 2.37 23.04 -5.01
N VAL A 219 3.02 23.04 -3.84
CA VAL A 219 3.45 21.83 -3.13
C VAL A 219 2.98 21.88 -1.68
N LEU A 220 2.38 20.79 -1.22
CA LEU A 220 1.97 20.61 0.17
C LEU A 220 2.95 19.67 0.87
N ARG A 221 3.41 20.06 2.06
CA ARG A 221 4.41 19.34 2.87
C ARG A 221 3.80 18.92 4.21
N GLY A 222 4.55 18.14 4.99
CA GLY A 222 4.24 17.83 6.39
C GLY A 222 3.73 16.42 6.63
N ALA A 223 3.19 15.75 5.60
CA ALA A 223 2.88 14.33 5.66
C ALA A 223 4.15 13.47 5.53
N SER A 224 4.23 12.39 6.29
CA SER A 224 5.35 11.44 6.27
C SER A 224 5.28 10.52 5.07
N TYR A 225 4.11 9.96 4.77
CA TYR A 225 3.85 9.11 3.61
C TYR A 225 2.45 9.44 3.07
N PRO A 226 2.34 10.51 2.26
CA PRO A 226 1.05 10.97 1.75
C PRO A 226 0.41 9.92 0.87
N HIS A 227 -0.83 9.54 1.19
CA HIS A 227 -1.54 8.47 0.49
C HIS A 227 -2.79 9.04 -0.21
N GLY A 228 -4.00 8.67 0.22
CA GLY A 228 -5.23 9.24 -0.32
C GLY A 228 -5.37 10.73 0.01
N LEU A 229 -6.01 11.48 -0.90
CA LEU A 229 -6.29 12.91 -0.72
C LEU A 229 -7.59 13.29 -1.42
N ARG A 230 -8.26 14.34 -0.92
CA ARG A 230 -9.49 14.87 -1.54
C ARG A 230 -9.61 16.38 -1.39
N PHE A 231 -10.02 17.03 -2.48
CA PHE A 231 -10.47 18.42 -2.46
C PHE A 231 -11.88 18.54 -1.87
N SER A 232 -12.16 19.66 -1.21
CA SER A 232 -13.52 20.11 -0.89
C SER A 232 -14.30 20.53 -2.14
N ASP A 233 -15.63 20.55 -2.05
CA ASP A 233 -16.50 20.95 -3.17
C ASP A 233 -16.29 22.40 -3.62
N ASP A 234 -15.77 23.25 -2.73
CA ASP A 234 -15.44 24.65 -3.01
C ASP A 234 -13.97 24.87 -3.42
N SER A 235 -13.19 23.79 -3.58
CA SER A 235 -11.76 23.79 -3.97
C SER A 235 -10.81 24.54 -3.03
N ARG A 236 -11.28 24.98 -1.85
CA ARG A 236 -10.48 25.74 -0.88
C ARG A 236 -9.73 24.88 0.11
N TYR A 237 -10.17 23.64 0.33
CA TYR A 237 -9.55 22.72 1.26
C TYR A 237 -9.04 21.48 0.53
N LEU A 238 -7.95 20.94 1.04
CA LEU A 238 -7.48 19.61 0.67
C LEU A 238 -7.22 18.82 1.95
N VAL A 239 -7.85 17.66 2.06
CA VAL A 239 -7.60 16.69 3.14
C VAL A 239 -6.68 15.59 2.64
N LEU A 240 -5.71 15.20 3.46
CA LEU A 240 -4.63 14.28 3.09
C LEU A 240 -4.44 13.23 4.19
N ALA A 241 -4.56 11.96 3.83
CA ALA A 241 -4.21 10.85 4.71
C ALA A 241 -2.69 10.65 4.73
N ASP A 242 -2.10 10.57 5.93
CA ASP A 242 -0.69 10.23 6.13
C ASP A 242 -0.57 8.76 6.53
N ALA A 243 -0.11 7.90 5.62
CA ALA A 243 0.06 6.47 5.93
C ALA A 243 1.15 6.21 6.97
N GLY A 244 2.07 7.17 7.18
CA GLY A 244 3.17 7.07 8.13
C GLY A 244 2.88 7.60 9.53
N ALA A 245 1.70 8.18 9.75
CA ALA A 245 1.37 8.83 11.01
C ALA A 245 -0.13 8.69 11.32
N PRO A 246 -0.57 8.83 12.59
CA PRO A 246 -1.98 8.66 12.94
C PRO A 246 -2.85 9.89 12.59
N TYR A 247 -2.53 10.60 11.50
CA TYR A 247 -3.08 11.92 11.19
C TYR A 247 -3.71 12.00 9.81
N VAL A 248 -4.71 12.86 9.72
CA VAL A 248 -5.13 13.50 8.47
C VAL A 248 -4.70 14.96 8.52
N HIS A 249 -4.05 15.44 7.47
CA HIS A 249 -3.66 16.83 7.33
C HIS A 249 -4.71 17.60 6.53
N VAL A 250 -4.99 18.83 6.94
CA VAL A 250 -5.91 19.74 6.26
C VAL A 250 -5.13 20.97 5.83
N TYR A 251 -5.18 21.25 4.53
CA TYR A 251 -4.63 22.44 3.91
C TYR A 251 -5.77 23.34 3.48
N TYR A 252 -5.55 24.65 3.54
CA TYR A 252 -6.55 25.66 3.24
C TYR A 252 -5.96 26.79 2.42
N GLN A 253 -6.64 27.13 1.32
CA GLN A 253 -6.39 28.30 0.50
C GLN A 253 -7.68 29.12 0.33
N PRO A 254 -7.80 30.33 0.93
CA PRO A 254 -9.07 31.05 1.06
C PRO A 254 -9.82 31.37 -0.23
N ASP A 255 -9.10 31.53 -1.34
CA ASP A 255 -9.64 31.84 -2.66
C ASP A 255 -9.60 30.64 -3.62
N GLY A 256 -9.15 29.48 -3.15
CA GLY A 256 -8.96 28.28 -3.97
C GLY A 256 -7.87 28.42 -5.02
N HIS A 257 -7.06 29.49 -5.01
CA HIS A 257 -5.96 29.69 -5.95
C HIS A 257 -4.66 29.12 -5.38
N TRP A 258 -4.46 27.82 -5.55
CA TRP A 258 -3.29 27.13 -5.06
C TRP A 258 -2.00 27.60 -5.74
N GLN A 259 -1.11 28.23 -4.97
CA GLN A 259 0.21 28.66 -5.44
C GLN A 259 1.23 28.67 -4.30
N GLY A 260 2.43 28.13 -4.55
CA GLY A 260 3.54 28.16 -3.60
C GLY A 260 3.65 26.92 -2.71
N VAL A 261 4.26 27.07 -1.54
CA VAL A 261 4.58 25.98 -0.62
C VAL A 261 3.69 26.08 0.62
N TYR A 262 3.06 24.98 1.00
CA TYR A 262 2.13 24.93 2.13
C TYR A 262 2.58 23.89 3.17
N ASP A 263 2.51 24.29 4.44
CA ASP A 263 2.48 23.39 5.57
C ASP A 263 1.00 23.17 5.98
N PRO A 264 0.66 22.07 6.68
CA PRO A 264 -0.73 21.79 7.00
C PRO A 264 -1.27 22.85 7.96
N ASN A 265 -2.46 23.37 7.66
CA ASN A 265 -3.12 24.31 8.56
C ASN A 265 -3.63 23.59 9.82
N LEU A 266 -3.97 22.31 9.70
CA LEU A 266 -4.37 21.49 10.84
C LEU A 266 -3.98 20.04 10.59
N SER A 267 -3.54 19.36 11.65
CA SER A 267 -3.31 17.91 11.65
C SER A 267 -4.28 17.28 12.64
N VAL A 268 -5.24 16.54 12.12
CA VAL A 268 -6.31 15.89 12.87
C VAL A 268 -5.88 14.48 13.19
N ARG A 269 -5.78 14.13 14.49
CA ARG A 269 -5.52 12.74 14.89
C ARG A 269 -6.78 11.91 14.66
N VAL A 270 -6.69 10.92 13.77
CA VAL A 270 -7.84 10.07 13.37
C VAL A 270 -7.79 8.67 13.97
N MET A 271 -6.66 8.27 14.54
CA MET A 271 -6.53 7.00 15.25
C MET A 271 -5.66 7.15 16.50
N ASP A 272 -5.86 6.30 17.49
CA ASP A 272 -5.07 6.30 18.70
C ASP A 272 -3.67 5.69 18.47
N ALA A 273 -2.79 5.83 19.46
CA ALA A 273 -1.42 5.33 19.34
C ALA A 273 -1.37 3.79 19.30
N ALA A 274 -2.25 3.09 20.01
CA ALA A 274 -2.23 1.64 20.05
C ALA A 274 -2.60 1.05 18.67
N LEU A 275 -3.65 1.58 18.04
CA LEU A 275 -4.06 1.20 16.68
C LEU A 275 -2.95 1.47 15.67
N PHE A 276 -2.34 2.65 15.72
CA PHE A 276 -1.24 3.01 14.83
C PHE A 276 -0.04 2.06 14.97
N HIS A 277 0.44 1.82 16.20
CA HIS A 277 1.58 0.93 16.42
C HIS A 277 1.28 -0.52 16.03
N SER A 278 0.03 -0.96 16.15
CA SER A 278 -0.34 -2.32 15.75
C SER A 278 -0.30 -2.55 14.23
N GLY A 279 -0.38 -1.48 13.43
CA GLY A 279 -0.31 -1.54 11.96
C GLY A 279 0.99 -1.00 11.37
N ASN A 280 1.81 -0.31 12.17
CA ASN A 280 3.09 0.26 11.75
C ASN A 280 4.19 -0.82 11.74
N GLU A 281 4.10 -1.73 10.77
CA GLU A 281 5.14 -2.74 10.51
C GLU A 281 6.41 -2.11 9.90
N ASN A 282 6.26 -0.97 9.24
CA ASN A 282 7.33 -0.17 8.67
C ASN A 282 6.91 1.31 8.59
N PRO A 283 7.86 2.25 8.42
CA PRO A 283 7.57 3.69 8.48
C PRO A 283 6.46 4.19 7.53
N GLN A 284 6.21 3.47 6.43
CA GLN A 284 5.25 3.83 5.37
C GLN A 284 3.82 3.39 5.69
N GLU A 285 3.60 2.76 6.85
CA GLU A 285 2.37 2.04 7.19
C GLU A 285 1.87 2.37 8.60
N GLY A 286 0.65 1.93 8.87
CA GLY A 286 -0.02 2.06 10.16
C GLY A 286 -0.99 3.23 10.28
N GLY A 287 -0.78 4.30 9.52
CA GLY A 287 -1.69 5.45 9.40
C GLY A 287 -2.88 5.23 8.45
N PRO A 288 -3.80 6.21 8.34
CA PRO A 288 -4.88 6.18 7.34
C PRO A 288 -4.32 6.17 5.91
N LYS A 289 -5.01 5.49 5.01
CA LYS A 289 -4.65 5.38 3.60
C LYS A 289 -5.77 5.82 2.67
N GLY A 290 -6.91 5.17 2.79
CA GLY A 290 -8.13 5.59 2.13
C GLY A 290 -8.72 6.78 2.86
N ILE A 291 -9.16 7.78 2.10
CA ILE A 291 -9.87 8.95 2.62
C ILE A 291 -10.87 9.43 1.59
N ASP A 292 -12.06 9.80 2.04
CA ASP A 292 -13.02 10.55 1.22
C ASP A 292 -13.87 11.49 2.08
N ILE A 293 -14.56 12.42 1.44
CA ILE A 293 -15.42 13.38 2.12
C ILE A 293 -16.81 13.42 1.51
N ASP A 294 -17.82 13.42 2.37
CA ASP A 294 -19.15 13.92 2.05
C ASP A 294 -19.25 15.37 2.50
N TRP A 295 -18.89 16.30 1.60
CA TRP A 295 -18.89 17.73 1.91
C TRP A 295 -20.28 18.27 2.26
N GLN A 296 -21.34 17.75 1.65
CA GLN A 296 -22.71 18.19 1.93
C GLN A 296 -23.16 17.77 3.33
N ALA A 297 -22.80 16.55 3.75
CA ALA A 297 -23.05 16.08 5.11
C ALA A 297 -22.02 16.60 6.13
N GLY A 298 -20.92 17.19 5.68
CA GLY A 298 -19.78 17.59 6.51
C GLY A 298 -19.18 16.38 7.23
N VAL A 299 -18.94 15.28 6.51
CA VAL A 299 -18.35 14.05 7.05
C VAL A 299 -17.11 13.68 6.27
N MET A 300 -16.06 13.25 6.98
CA MET A 300 -14.87 12.63 6.42
C MET A 300 -14.83 11.16 6.83
N VAL A 301 -14.43 10.28 5.91
CA VAL A 301 -14.17 8.87 6.19
C VAL A 301 -12.69 8.58 5.97
N THR A 302 -12.10 7.76 6.85
CA THR A 302 -10.77 7.20 6.66
C THR A 302 -10.80 5.68 6.76
N SER A 303 -9.83 5.02 6.13
CA SER A 303 -9.62 3.57 6.27
C SER A 303 -8.13 3.22 6.27
N CYS A 304 -7.77 2.18 7.02
CA CYS A 304 -6.47 1.51 6.97
C CYS A 304 -6.56 0.08 7.52
N GLU A 305 -5.40 -0.58 7.64
CA GLU A 305 -5.29 -1.97 8.10
C GLU A 305 -5.84 -2.24 9.50
N THR A 306 -5.64 -1.34 10.44
CA THR A 306 -6.06 -1.52 11.84
C THR A 306 -7.36 -0.80 12.18
N GLN A 307 -7.85 0.04 11.27
CA GLN A 307 -9.10 0.77 11.40
C GLN A 307 -9.79 0.80 10.02
N ALA A 308 -10.49 -0.29 9.70
CA ALA A 308 -11.06 -0.49 8.35
C ALA A 308 -12.05 0.61 7.93
N LEU A 309 -12.79 1.18 8.89
CA LEU A 309 -13.63 2.37 8.68
C LEU A 309 -13.69 3.23 9.94
N ALA A 310 -13.47 4.53 9.78
CA ALA A 310 -13.79 5.54 10.78
C ALA A 310 -14.33 6.80 10.12
N PHE A 311 -15.32 7.42 10.76
CA PHE A 311 -15.97 8.63 10.28
C PHE A 311 -15.76 9.78 11.25
N PHE A 312 -15.62 10.98 10.72
CA PHE A 312 -15.33 12.20 11.48
C PHE A 312 -16.23 13.34 11.02
N ASP A 313 -16.72 14.12 11.97
CA ASP A 313 -17.42 15.37 11.72
C ASP A 313 -16.44 16.43 11.25
N LEU A 314 -16.64 16.88 10.01
CA LEU A 314 -15.76 17.83 9.36
C LEU A 314 -16.11 19.29 9.72
N ASP A 315 -17.36 19.57 10.11
CA ASP A 315 -17.81 20.93 10.45
C ASP A 315 -16.97 21.60 11.55
N PRO A 316 -16.74 20.98 12.73
CA PRO A 316 -15.90 21.59 13.76
C PRO A 316 -14.43 21.71 13.35
N VAL A 317 -13.95 20.81 12.48
CA VAL A 317 -12.57 20.85 11.95
C VAL A 317 -12.38 22.09 11.09
N LEU A 318 -13.31 22.34 10.16
CA LEU A 318 -13.28 23.50 9.27
C LEU A 318 -13.58 24.81 10.00
N ALA A 319 -14.51 24.79 10.98
CA ALA A 319 -14.79 25.95 11.80
C ALA A 319 -13.53 26.41 12.55
N ASN A 320 -12.73 25.48 13.11
CA ASN A 320 -11.48 25.84 13.79
C ASN A 320 -10.50 26.57 12.85
N LEU A 321 -10.40 26.15 11.59
CA LEU A 321 -9.54 26.79 10.59
C LEU A 321 -10.01 28.21 10.26
N GLN A 322 -11.32 28.42 10.15
CA GLN A 322 -11.89 29.74 9.86
C GLN A 322 -11.75 30.71 11.04
N HIS A 323 -11.84 30.21 12.29
CA HIS A 323 -11.70 31.03 13.49
C HIS A 323 -10.24 31.37 13.81
N ALA A 324 -9.29 30.50 13.47
CA ALA A 324 -7.87 30.73 13.71
C ALA A 324 -7.25 31.80 12.79
N GLY A 325 -7.96 32.25 11.74
CA GLY A 325 -7.37 33.06 10.67
C GLY A 325 -6.28 32.29 9.91
N PRO A 326 -5.54 32.92 8.96
CA PRO A 326 -4.29 32.35 8.48
C PRO A 326 -3.35 32.26 9.68
N LEU A 327 -3.10 31.04 10.15
CA LEU A 327 -2.49 30.72 11.45
C LEU A 327 -1.44 31.72 11.95
N GLU A 328 -1.75 32.37 13.07
CA GLU A 328 -0.76 32.51 14.13
C GLU A 328 -0.50 31.12 14.74
N GLN A 329 0.60 30.53 14.27
CA GLN A 329 1.48 29.57 14.94
C GLN A 329 0.98 28.97 16.26
N LEU A 330 0.43 27.75 16.21
CA LEU A 330 0.65 26.78 17.29
C LEU A 330 1.97 26.09 16.98
N ASP A 331 2.98 26.29 17.83
CA ASP A 331 4.35 25.77 17.75
C ASP A 331 5.37 26.59 16.93
N GLY A 332 5.48 27.90 17.19
CA GLY A 332 6.74 28.67 17.10
C GLY A 332 7.55 28.68 15.78
N SER A 333 7.08 28.06 14.71
CA SER A 333 7.65 28.11 13.38
C SER A 333 6.79 29.01 12.51
N ALA A 334 7.31 30.19 12.21
CA ALA A 334 6.62 31.18 11.41
C ALA A 334 6.24 30.68 10.03
N SER A 335 4.93 30.70 9.74
CA SER A 335 4.38 30.43 8.40
C SER A 335 3.44 31.55 7.96
N ALA A 336 3.97 32.78 7.93
CA ALA A 336 3.63 33.73 6.88
C ALA A 336 4.83 33.75 5.91
N PRO A 337 4.62 33.76 4.58
CA PRO A 337 5.70 33.54 3.61
C PRO A 337 6.67 34.72 3.63
N THR A 338 7.73 34.60 4.43
CA THR A 338 8.75 35.66 4.56
C THR A 338 9.78 35.61 3.45
N VAL A 339 9.73 34.57 2.61
CA VAL A 339 10.35 34.50 1.28
C VAL A 339 9.40 33.64 0.46
N ALA A 340 9.03 34.05 -0.76
CA ALA A 340 8.35 33.16 -1.69
C ALA A 340 9.30 32.00 -1.99
N ILE A 341 9.14 30.88 -1.29
CA ILE A 341 9.92 29.68 -1.55
C ILE A 341 9.50 29.20 -2.94
N ASP A 342 10.47 29.14 -3.84
CA ASP A 342 10.27 28.59 -5.17
C ASP A 342 9.85 27.12 -5.06
N VAL A 343 8.73 26.76 -5.68
CA VAL A 343 8.17 25.41 -5.67
C VAL A 343 9.19 24.40 -6.19
N CYS A 344 9.88 24.73 -7.27
CA CYS A 344 10.91 23.85 -7.85
C CYS A 344 12.07 23.62 -6.87
N HIS A 345 12.52 24.69 -6.20
CA HIS A 345 13.57 24.58 -5.18
C HIS A 345 13.17 23.67 -4.00
N GLU A 346 11.94 23.79 -3.52
CA GLU A 346 11.44 22.93 -2.43
C GLU A 346 11.33 21.47 -2.89
N LEU A 347 10.87 21.22 -4.11
CA LEU A 347 10.79 19.87 -4.67
C LEU A 347 12.16 19.22 -4.84
N GLU A 348 13.16 19.97 -5.30
CA GLU A 348 14.53 19.49 -5.35
C GLU A 348 15.07 19.11 -3.97
N LYS A 349 14.73 19.90 -2.94
CA LYS A 349 15.10 19.60 -1.56
C LYS A 349 14.42 18.32 -1.06
N GLN A 350 13.12 18.18 -1.28
CA GLN A 350 12.37 16.97 -0.92
C GLN A 350 12.89 15.73 -1.64
N ARG A 351 13.16 15.82 -2.94
CA ARG A 351 13.78 14.72 -3.72
C ARG A 351 15.15 14.34 -3.16
N ARG A 352 15.99 15.30 -2.81
CA ARG A 352 17.30 15.01 -2.17
C ARG A 352 17.11 14.28 -0.84
N HIS A 353 16.18 14.71 -0.01
CA HIS A 353 15.87 14.02 1.25
C HIS A 353 15.34 12.60 1.02
N ALA A 354 14.39 12.42 0.09
CA ALA A 354 13.84 11.13 -0.29
C ALA A 354 14.92 10.15 -0.78
N GLN A 355 15.86 10.64 -1.60
CA GLN A 355 16.98 9.83 -2.09
C GLN A 355 17.91 9.40 -0.94
N VAL A 356 18.21 10.29 0.00
CA VAL A 356 19.03 9.97 1.18
C VAL A 356 18.33 8.93 2.06
N ALA A 357 17.03 9.11 2.33
CA ALA A 357 16.24 8.16 3.11
C ALA A 357 16.15 6.78 2.43
N THR A 358 15.88 6.76 1.13
CA THR A 358 15.84 5.52 0.33
C THR A 358 17.18 4.79 0.36
N ASN A 359 18.29 5.52 0.19
CA ASN A 359 19.63 4.93 0.27
C ASN A 359 19.90 4.35 1.66
N ALA A 360 19.52 5.05 2.74
CA ALA A 360 19.65 4.55 4.10
C ALA A 360 18.87 3.24 4.30
N MET A 361 17.62 3.16 3.86
CA MET A 361 16.82 1.92 3.93
C MET A 361 17.44 0.76 3.14
N ILE A 362 17.98 1.03 1.95
CA ILE A 362 18.67 0.01 1.15
C ILE A 362 19.90 -0.52 1.93
N PHE A 363 20.70 0.36 2.52
CA PHE A 363 21.87 -0.04 3.30
C PHE A 363 21.49 -0.86 4.54
N GLU A 364 20.46 -0.44 5.28
CA GLU A 364 19.96 -1.19 6.44
C GLU A 364 19.48 -2.61 6.04
N ARG A 365 18.73 -2.72 4.94
CA ARG A 365 18.27 -4.02 4.43
C ARG A 365 19.43 -4.90 3.98
N GLN A 366 20.43 -4.33 3.32
CA GLN A 366 21.65 -5.05 2.93
C GLN A 366 22.42 -5.56 4.15
N ALA A 367 22.53 -4.74 5.21
CA ALA A 367 23.16 -5.12 6.45
C ALA A 367 22.40 -6.27 7.15
N ALA A 368 21.06 -6.19 7.23
CA ALA A 368 20.23 -7.25 7.80
C ALA A 368 20.39 -8.57 7.02
N ASN A 369 20.35 -8.53 5.68
CA ASN A 369 20.56 -9.71 4.84
C ASN A 369 21.98 -10.28 4.96
N ALA A 370 22.99 -9.44 5.20
CA ALA A 370 24.36 -9.90 5.45
C ALA A 370 24.47 -10.60 6.82
N ALA A 371 23.84 -10.04 7.86
CA ALA A 371 23.80 -10.63 9.19
C ALA A 371 23.09 -11.99 9.18
N GLN A 372 21.95 -12.12 8.49
CA GLN A 372 21.26 -13.40 8.34
C GLN A 372 22.14 -14.44 7.64
N ARG A 373 22.79 -14.08 6.52
CA ARG A 373 23.69 -14.99 5.81
C ARG A 373 24.89 -15.42 6.65
N ALA A 374 25.42 -14.51 7.49
CA ALA A 374 26.49 -14.84 8.44
C ALA A 374 26.02 -15.85 9.49
N ALA A 375 24.84 -15.64 10.09
CA ALA A 375 24.26 -16.58 11.06
C ALA A 375 24.01 -17.97 10.44
N GLU A 376 23.48 -18.03 9.21
CA GLU A 376 23.32 -19.28 8.47
C GLU A 376 24.67 -19.97 8.17
N ALA A 377 25.71 -19.20 7.86
CA ALA A 377 27.04 -19.73 7.62
C ALA A 377 27.68 -20.28 8.91
N GLU A 378 27.52 -19.60 10.04
CA GLU A 378 27.95 -20.07 11.35
C GLU A 378 27.23 -21.37 11.74
N HIS A 379 25.92 -21.44 11.52
CA HIS A 379 25.15 -22.66 11.76
C HIS A 379 25.67 -23.83 10.91
N ARG A 380 25.86 -23.63 9.61
CA ARG A 380 26.44 -24.65 8.70
C ARG A 380 27.84 -25.07 9.12
N ALA A 381 28.68 -24.14 9.57
CA ALA A 381 30.03 -24.44 10.04
C ALA A 381 30.01 -25.29 11.33
N ALA A 382 29.08 -25.01 12.25
CA ALA A 382 28.89 -25.80 13.46
C ALA A 382 28.44 -27.24 13.14
N GLU A 383 27.48 -27.40 12.21
CA GLU A 383 27.05 -28.72 11.74
C GLU A 383 28.19 -29.49 11.07
N ALA A 384 28.98 -28.84 10.21
CA ALA A 384 30.13 -29.45 9.56
C ALA A 384 31.19 -29.90 10.57
N LEU A 385 31.44 -29.10 11.62
CA LEU A 385 32.36 -29.46 12.69
C LEU A 385 31.85 -30.67 13.50
N ALA A 386 30.56 -30.70 13.83
CA ALA A 386 29.94 -31.83 14.52
C ALA A 386 30.05 -33.13 13.69
N ASN A 387 29.81 -33.05 12.38
CA ASN A 387 29.98 -34.17 11.45
C ASN A 387 31.45 -34.65 11.36
N LEU A 388 32.40 -33.71 11.35
CA LEU A 388 33.84 -34.03 11.39
C LEU A 388 34.21 -34.75 12.69
N GLN A 389 33.73 -34.27 13.83
CA GLN A 389 33.95 -34.92 15.13
C GLN A 389 33.35 -36.34 15.16
N HIS A 390 32.13 -36.50 14.62
CA HIS A 390 31.48 -37.80 14.53
C HIS A 390 32.26 -38.78 13.64
N THR A 391 32.69 -38.36 12.46
CA THR A 391 33.47 -39.20 11.54
C THR A 391 34.85 -39.56 12.11
N GLN A 392 35.50 -38.64 12.83
CA GLN A 392 36.76 -38.91 13.52
C GLN A 392 36.60 -39.92 14.67
N ALA A 393 35.49 -39.87 15.41
CA ALA A 393 35.18 -40.87 16.43
C ALA A 393 34.98 -42.27 15.81
N LEU A 394 34.25 -42.36 14.69
CA LEU A 394 34.07 -43.62 13.95
C LEU A 394 35.39 -44.20 13.44
N LEU A 395 36.26 -43.37 12.83
CA LEU A 395 37.58 -43.78 12.37
C LEU A 395 38.45 -44.29 13.52
N THR A 396 38.37 -43.65 14.68
CA THR A 396 39.11 -44.06 15.88
C THR A 396 38.64 -45.44 16.36
N ASP A 397 37.32 -45.68 16.43
CA ASP A 397 36.75 -46.99 16.80
C ASP A 397 37.12 -48.08 15.78
N MET A 398 37.00 -47.79 14.48
CA MET A 398 37.41 -48.73 13.42
C MET A 398 38.89 -49.11 13.51
N THR A 399 39.76 -48.14 13.77
CA THR A 399 41.20 -48.37 13.94
C THR A 399 41.50 -49.22 15.16
N ALA A 400 40.79 -48.98 16.28
CA ALA A 400 40.91 -49.78 17.49
C ALA A 400 40.46 -51.23 17.25
N ARG A 401 39.34 -51.44 16.56
CA ARG A 401 38.86 -52.78 16.16
C ARG A 401 39.85 -53.49 15.24
N ALA A 402 40.39 -52.80 14.25
CA ALA A 402 41.38 -53.37 13.34
C ALA A 402 42.62 -53.86 14.09
N ARG A 403 43.18 -53.01 14.99
CA ARG A 403 44.31 -53.39 15.86
C ARG A 403 43.97 -54.59 16.76
N TYR A 404 42.76 -54.62 17.32
CA TYR A 404 42.29 -55.76 18.11
C TYR A 404 42.27 -57.05 17.29
N PHE A 405 41.69 -57.06 16.09
CA PHE A 405 41.66 -58.24 15.22
C PHE A 405 43.05 -58.66 14.75
N GLU A 406 43.93 -57.71 14.44
CA GLU A 406 45.32 -57.97 14.06
C GLU A 406 46.07 -58.65 15.21
N SER A 407 45.97 -58.12 16.44
CA SER A 407 46.57 -58.74 17.63
C SER A 407 46.06 -60.16 17.88
N ARG A 408 44.74 -60.37 17.70
CA ARG A 408 44.09 -61.69 17.81
C ARG A 408 44.56 -62.68 16.76
N THR A 409 44.77 -62.22 15.54
CA THR A 409 45.29 -63.02 14.43
C THR A 409 46.75 -63.40 14.69
N GLN A 410 47.57 -62.44 15.12
CA GLN A 410 48.97 -62.67 15.48
C GLN A 410 49.09 -63.69 16.64
N ALA A 411 48.24 -63.57 17.66
CA ALA A 411 48.19 -64.52 18.78
C ALA A 411 47.77 -65.93 18.33
N LEU A 412 46.85 -66.06 17.36
CA LEU A 412 46.48 -67.35 16.78
C LEU A 412 47.63 -67.97 15.97
N LEU A 413 48.33 -67.17 15.17
CA LEU A 413 49.46 -67.63 14.34
C LEU A 413 50.67 -68.07 15.18
N THR A 414 50.88 -67.44 16.35
CA THR A 414 51.98 -67.74 17.27
C THR A 414 51.64 -68.81 18.31
N SER A 415 50.37 -69.26 18.37
CA SER A 415 49.93 -70.28 19.30
C SER A 415 50.45 -71.67 18.94
N SER A 416 51.09 -72.35 19.90
CA SER A 416 51.55 -73.74 19.79
C SER A 416 50.44 -74.78 20.03
N SER A 417 49.18 -74.34 20.22
CA SER A 417 48.04 -75.24 20.44
C SER A 417 47.57 -75.89 19.13
N TRP A 418 47.72 -77.21 19.04
CA TRP A 418 47.38 -78.01 17.85
C TRP A 418 45.87 -77.99 17.53
N ARG A 419 45.01 -77.87 18.54
CA ARG A 419 43.54 -77.84 18.37
C ARG A 419 43.03 -76.56 17.70
N LEU A 420 43.73 -75.43 17.88
CA LEU A 420 43.33 -74.13 17.30
C LEU A 420 43.91 -73.90 15.90
N THR A 421 45.04 -74.54 15.57
CA THR A 421 45.77 -74.32 14.31
C THR A 421 45.51 -75.38 13.24
N ALA A 422 44.84 -76.50 13.58
CA ALA A 422 44.56 -77.61 12.66
C ALA A 422 43.69 -77.25 11.43
N PRO A 423 42.58 -76.46 11.54
CA PRO A 423 41.76 -76.11 10.38
C PRO A 423 42.50 -75.22 9.37
N LEU A 424 43.36 -74.31 9.86
CA LEU A 424 44.12 -73.36 9.03
C LEU A 424 45.32 -74.02 8.32
N ARG A 425 45.95 -75.03 8.94
CA ARG A 425 47.00 -75.84 8.28
C ARG A 425 46.46 -76.65 7.11
N HIS A 426 45.19 -77.07 7.15
CA HIS A 426 44.53 -77.80 6.05
C HIS A 426 44.31 -76.91 4.81
N LEU A 427 43.91 -75.65 5.01
CA LEU A 427 43.73 -74.65 3.94
C LEU A 427 45.06 -74.20 3.31
N LEU A 428 46.10 -73.96 4.13
CA LEU A 428 47.43 -73.61 3.64
C LEU A 428 48.13 -74.79 2.94
N GLY A 429 47.87 -76.02 3.38
CA GLY A 429 48.36 -77.25 2.73
C GLY A 429 47.65 -77.60 1.41
N TRP A 430 46.47 -77.03 1.15
CA TRP A 430 45.75 -77.18 -0.13
C TRP A 430 46.27 -76.20 -1.19
N ARG A 431 46.49 -74.93 -0.82
CA ARG A 431 47.08 -73.92 -1.75
C ARG A 431 48.50 -74.26 -2.21
N ARG A 432 49.32 -74.91 -1.38
CA ARG A 432 50.67 -75.38 -1.77
C ARG A 432 50.68 -76.59 -2.71
N ARG A 433 49.53 -77.19 -3.03
CA ARG A 433 49.43 -78.29 -4.01
C ARG A 433 48.86 -77.85 -5.37
N GLN A 434 48.52 -76.57 -5.51
CA GLN A 434 47.99 -75.98 -6.75
C GLN A 434 48.92 -74.92 -7.36
N ALA A 435 50.05 -74.63 -6.72
CA ALA A 435 51.22 -73.97 -7.30
C ALA A 435 52.34 -75.01 -7.37
#